data_AF-A0AB36TJD7-F1
#
_entry.id   AF-A0AB36TJD7-F1
#
_cell.length_a   1.000
_cell.length_b   1.000
_cell.length_c   1.000
_cell.angle_alpha   90.00
_cell.angle_beta   90.00
_cell.angle_gamma   90.00
#
_symmetry.space_group_name_H-M   'P 1'
#
loop_
_entity.id
_entity.type
_entity.pdbx_description
1 polymer ?
#
loop_
_entity_poly.entity_id
_entity_poly.type
_entity_poly.pdbx_seq_one_letter_code
_entity_poly.pdbx_strand_id
1 'polypeptide(L)'
;MAMEDIVGIIFEDIEEVKPILSDSEGNDLEGNDLSEAILEYGISEGKFLCVDYGGEEGSEIINYIMDYEFSHGIELATQEELEELDEMEYDDLTDKIKEVNKILEKAGYGLFCFPTGSDFYELFIAKLEDKEKLLEEKIVDDEELPLEERYIQYYV
;
A
#
# COMPACT_ATOMS: atom_id res chain seq x y z
N MET A 1 3.44 17.60 -6.53
CA MET A 1 4.78 17.02 -6.78
C MET A 1 4.59 15.98 -7.89
N ALA A 2 5.63 15.36 -8.46
CA ALA A 2 5.40 14.42 -9.55
C ALA A 2 4.98 13.07 -8.96
N MET A 3 3.94 12.43 -9.51
CA MET A 3 3.55 11.06 -9.15
C MET A 3 4.73 10.09 -9.21
N GLU A 4 5.73 10.39 -10.05
CA GLU A 4 7.03 9.70 -10.14
C GLU A 4 7.73 9.53 -8.78
N ASP A 5 7.64 10.52 -7.88
CA ASP A 5 8.27 10.44 -6.56
C ASP A 5 7.55 9.41 -5.67
N ILE A 6 6.21 9.35 -5.73
CA ILE A 6 5.40 8.35 -5.00
C ILE A 6 5.65 6.96 -5.54
N VAL A 7 5.69 6.83 -6.86
CA VAL A 7 6.03 5.58 -7.54
C VAL A 7 7.43 5.11 -7.14
N GLY A 8 8.40 6.02 -7.09
CA GLY A 8 9.76 5.70 -6.65
C GLY A 8 9.82 5.23 -5.18
N ILE A 9 8.91 5.71 -4.32
CA ILE A 9 8.79 5.24 -2.94
C ILE A 9 8.15 3.85 -2.87
N ILE A 10 7.05 3.62 -3.61
CA ILE A 10 6.29 2.36 -3.57
C ILE A 10 7.10 1.19 -4.14
N PHE A 11 7.77 1.40 -5.27
CA PHE A 11 8.43 0.33 -6.01
C PHE A 11 9.94 0.25 -5.79
N GLU A 12 10.53 1.26 -5.14
CA GLU A 12 11.96 1.40 -4.83
C GLU A 12 12.91 1.48 -6.04
N ASP A 13 12.48 1.08 -7.24
CA ASP A 13 13.21 1.23 -8.51
C ASP A 13 12.32 1.84 -9.60
N ILE A 14 12.49 3.14 -9.83
CA ILE A 14 11.73 3.88 -10.84
C ILE A 14 11.99 3.36 -12.27
N GLU A 15 13.13 2.72 -12.56
CA GLU A 15 13.40 2.20 -13.90
C GLU A 15 12.52 0.99 -14.25
N GLU A 16 12.09 0.22 -13.24
CA GLU A 16 11.13 -0.89 -13.43
C GLU A 16 9.72 -0.39 -13.74
N VAL A 17 9.38 0.79 -13.22
CA VAL A 17 8.02 1.35 -13.28
C VAL A 17 7.82 2.33 -14.44
N LYS A 18 8.88 2.91 -14.99
CA LYS A 18 8.80 3.78 -16.18
C LYS A 18 7.91 3.26 -17.31
N PRO A 19 7.92 1.96 -17.67
CA PRO A 19 7.06 1.45 -18.74
C PRO A 19 5.57 1.57 -18.46
N ILE A 20 5.14 1.63 -17.20
CA ILE A 20 3.73 1.77 -16.81
C ILE A 20 3.30 3.23 -16.63
N LEU A 21 4.26 4.17 -16.63
CA LEU A 21 3.98 5.61 -16.49
C LEU A 21 3.62 6.27 -17.82
N SER A 22 3.68 5.54 -18.93
CA SER A 22 3.38 6.05 -20.27
C SER A 22 2.41 5.14 -21.02
N ASP A 23 1.58 5.75 -21.88
CA ASP A 23 0.69 5.03 -22.78
C ASP A 23 1.44 4.34 -23.94
N SER A 24 0.70 3.61 -24.78
CA SER A 24 1.26 2.93 -25.96
C SER A 24 1.88 3.85 -27.03
N GLU A 25 1.61 5.15 -26.96
CA GLU A 25 2.17 6.19 -27.83
C GLU A 25 3.37 6.91 -27.19
N GLY A 26 3.69 6.60 -25.93
CA GLY A 26 4.80 7.18 -25.16
C GLY A 26 4.46 8.52 -24.51
N ASN A 27 3.17 8.84 -24.32
CA ASN A 27 2.75 9.99 -23.52
C ASN A 27 2.64 9.60 -22.05
N ASP A 28 3.03 10.48 -21.14
CA ASP A 28 2.89 10.26 -19.70
C ASP A 28 1.41 10.13 -19.32
N LEU A 29 1.08 9.11 -18.53
CA LEU A 29 -0.26 8.93 -17.97
C LEU A 29 -0.52 10.02 -16.91
N GLU A 30 -1.78 10.43 -16.76
CA GLU A 30 -2.18 11.42 -15.76
C GLU A 30 -3.50 11.01 -15.09
N GLY A 31 -3.72 11.50 -13.87
CA GLY A 31 -4.96 11.29 -13.13
C GLY A 31 -5.27 9.80 -12.92
N ASN A 32 -6.51 9.41 -13.23
CA ASN A 32 -7.00 8.06 -12.93
C ASN A 32 -6.29 6.97 -13.75
N ASP A 33 -5.93 7.24 -15.00
CA ASP A 33 -5.21 6.28 -15.85
C ASP A 33 -3.85 5.90 -15.24
N LEU A 34 -3.17 6.87 -14.62
CA LEU A 34 -1.91 6.64 -13.93
C LEU A 34 -2.11 5.86 -12.62
N SER A 35 -3.15 6.20 -11.84
CA SER A 35 -3.45 5.46 -10.61
C SER A 35 -3.82 4.00 -10.87
N GLU A 36 -4.56 3.73 -11.96
CA GLU A 36 -4.93 2.38 -12.38
C GLU A 36 -3.70 1.59 -12.84
N ALA A 37 -2.81 2.20 -13.62
CA ALA A 37 -1.56 1.56 -14.03
C ALA A 37 -0.66 1.20 -12.83
N ILE A 38 -0.54 2.10 -11.85
CA ILE A 38 0.22 1.85 -10.61
C ILE A 38 -0.39 0.67 -9.84
N LEU A 39 -1.72 0.66 -9.72
CA LEU A 39 -2.45 -0.39 -9.04
C LEU A 39 -2.26 -1.76 -9.71
N GLU A 40 -2.54 -1.85 -11.01
CA GLU A 40 -2.40 -3.09 -11.78
C GLU A 40 -0.98 -3.65 -11.69
N TYR A 41 0.02 -2.78 -11.84
CA TYR A 41 1.42 -3.18 -11.75
C TYR A 41 1.80 -3.61 -10.33
N GLY A 42 1.38 -2.84 -9.32
CA GLY A 42 1.58 -3.14 -7.90
C GLY A 42 1.08 -4.52 -7.50
N ILE A 43 -0.13 -4.87 -7.95
CA ILE A 43 -0.71 -6.19 -7.73
C ILE A 43 0.09 -7.27 -8.49
N SER A 44 0.44 -7.01 -9.75
CA SER A 44 1.13 -8.00 -10.60
C SER A 44 2.52 -8.39 -10.10
N GLU A 45 3.24 -7.43 -9.51
CA GLU A 45 4.58 -7.62 -8.94
C GLU A 45 4.54 -8.04 -7.46
N GLY A 46 3.35 -8.23 -6.88
CA GLY A 46 3.19 -8.56 -5.45
C GLY A 46 3.64 -7.45 -4.50
N LYS A 47 3.73 -6.22 -5.00
CA LYS A 47 4.04 -5.02 -4.20
C LYS A 47 2.81 -4.56 -3.44
N PHE A 48 1.60 -4.78 -3.96
CA PHE A 48 0.34 -4.51 -3.29
C PHE A 48 -0.32 -5.81 -2.84
N LEU A 49 -0.89 -5.77 -1.64
CA LEU A 49 -1.79 -6.78 -1.12
C LEU A 49 -3.23 -6.30 -1.26
N CYS A 50 -4.02 -7.02 -2.05
CA CYS A 50 -5.45 -6.80 -2.21
C CYS A 50 -6.22 -7.58 -1.12
N VAL A 51 -6.98 -6.91 -0.27
CA VAL A 51 -7.78 -7.53 0.81
C VAL A 51 -9.22 -7.02 0.76
N ASP A 52 -10.20 -7.90 0.91
CA ASP A 52 -11.63 -7.54 0.93
C ASP A 52 -11.96 -6.67 2.16
N TYR A 53 -12.82 -5.66 1.99
CA TYR A 53 -13.29 -4.82 3.12
C TYR A 53 -13.99 -5.63 4.21
N GLY A 54 -14.59 -6.77 3.86
CA GLY A 54 -15.21 -7.73 4.77
C GLY A 54 -14.22 -8.51 5.64
N GLY A 55 -12.91 -8.38 5.41
CA GLY A 55 -11.85 -9.03 6.18
C GLY A 55 -10.94 -9.90 5.31
N GLU A 56 -9.83 -10.36 5.89
CA GLU A 56 -8.86 -11.19 5.17
C GLU A 56 -9.26 -12.68 5.16
N GLU A 57 -8.90 -13.39 4.10
CA GLU A 57 -9.03 -14.86 4.05
C GLU A 57 -7.78 -15.53 4.64
N GLY A 58 -7.78 -15.76 5.96
CA GLY A 58 -6.68 -16.41 6.66
C GLY A 58 -5.71 -15.40 7.26
N SER A 59 -4.46 -15.42 6.81
CA SER A 59 -3.36 -14.61 7.38
C SER A 59 -2.69 -13.75 6.30
N GLU A 60 -3.48 -13.18 5.39
CA GLU A 60 -2.99 -12.50 4.18
C GLU A 60 -2.04 -11.35 4.52
N ILE A 61 -2.39 -10.50 5.50
CA ILE A 61 -1.54 -9.38 5.90
C ILE A 61 -0.23 -9.87 6.51
N ILE A 62 -0.29 -10.93 7.30
CA ILE A 62 0.89 -11.51 7.97
C ILE A 62 1.82 -12.15 6.94
N ASN A 63 1.27 -12.93 6.00
CA ASN A 63 2.03 -13.51 4.91
C ASN A 63 2.71 -12.43 4.06
N TYR A 64 1.99 -11.34 3.77
CA TYR A 64 2.54 -10.21 3.05
C TYR A 64 3.69 -9.52 3.79
N ILE A 65 3.60 -9.34 5.11
CA ILE A 65 4.71 -8.83 5.93
C ILE A 65 5.92 -9.76 5.86
N MET A 66 5.72 -11.08 6.03
CA MET A 66 6.81 -12.06 5.97
C MET A 66 7.48 -12.12 4.59
N ASP A 67 6.70 -12.02 3.52
CA ASP A 67 7.22 -11.96 2.15
C ASP A 67 8.03 -10.68 1.90
N TYR A 68 7.57 -9.55 2.46
CA TYR A 68 8.31 -8.29 2.43
C TYR A 68 9.64 -8.38 3.21
N GLU A 69 9.61 -8.91 4.43
CA GLU A 69 10.82 -9.16 5.24
C GLU A 69 11.83 -10.04 4.50
N PHE A 70 11.36 -11.13 3.91
CA PHE A 70 12.19 -12.07 3.17
C PHE A 70 12.83 -11.43 1.93
N SER A 71 12.05 -10.66 1.15
CA SER A 71 12.53 -10.02 -0.07
C SER A 71 13.54 -8.89 0.19
N HIS A 72 13.40 -8.17 1.30
CA HIS A 72 14.28 -7.04 1.65
C HIS A 72 15.41 -7.45 2.61
N GLY A 73 15.36 -8.65 3.19
CA GLY A 73 16.36 -9.12 4.16
C GLY A 73 16.35 -8.32 5.46
N ILE A 74 15.17 -7.91 5.91
CA ILE A 74 14.94 -7.12 7.13
C ILE A 74 13.98 -7.85 8.07
N GLU A 75 13.87 -7.37 9.30
CA GLU A 75 12.87 -7.81 10.27
C GLU A 75 12.01 -6.59 10.63
N LEU A 76 10.73 -6.66 10.27
CA LEU A 76 9.71 -5.65 10.53
C LEU A 76 8.93 -5.95 11.83
N ALA A 77 8.68 -7.24 12.08
CA ALA A 77 7.95 -7.73 13.23
C ALA A 77 8.60 -9.00 13.78
N THR A 78 8.52 -9.20 15.09
CA THR A 78 8.95 -10.48 15.69
C THR A 78 7.91 -11.56 15.41
N GLN A 79 8.35 -12.83 15.43
CA GLN A 79 7.43 -13.96 15.26
C GLN A 79 6.29 -13.95 16.30
N GLU A 80 6.56 -13.56 17.55
CA GLU A 80 5.55 -13.45 18.61
C GLU A 80 4.50 -12.39 18.28
N GLU A 81 4.92 -11.22 17.76
CA GLU A 81 3.99 -10.17 17.33
C GLU A 81 3.12 -10.61 16.14
N LEU A 82 3.68 -11.37 15.19
CA LEU A 82 2.92 -11.92 14.07
C LEU A 82 1.91 -12.98 14.51
N GLU A 83 2.30 -13.86 15.44
CA GLU A 83 1.38 -14.86 16.02
C GLU A 83 0.24 -14.20 16.80
N GLU A 84 0.52 -13.15 17.58
CA GLU A 84 -0.51 -12.37 18.27
C GLU A 84 -1.47 -11.66 17.29
N LEU A 85 -0.96 -11.15 16.17
CA LEU A 85 -1.78 -10.55 15.10
C LEU A 85 -2.67 -11.58 14.39
N ASP A 86 -2.23 -12.83 14.27
CA ASP A 86 -3.00 -13.89 13.60
C ASP A 86 -4.18 -14.34 14.46
N GLU A 87 -3.97 -14.42 15.77
CA GLU A 87 -4.99 -14.80 16.74
C GLU A 87 -5.97 -13.66 17.08
N MET A 88 -5.70 -12.45 16.59
CA MET A 88 -6.50 -11.26 16.88
C MET A 88 -7.86 -11.30 16.17
N GLU A 89 -8.94 -11.22 16.96
CA GLU A 89 -10.27 -10.96 16.41
C GLU A 89 -10.48 -9.47 16.14
N TYR A 90 -11.05 -9.14 14.98
CA TYR A 90 -11.39 -7.77 14.58
C TYR A 90 -12.76 -7.74 13.88
N ASP A 91 -13.51 -6.67 14.13
CA ASP A 91 -14.80 -6.44 13.45
C ASP A 91 -14.63 -5.70 12.11
N ASP A 92 -13.54 -4.94 11.97
CA ASP A 92 -13.20 -4.12 10.81
C ASP A 92 -11.72 -4.28 10.48
N LEU A 93 -11.38 -4.51 9.21
CA LEU A 93 -9.99 -4.72 8.79
C LEU A 93 -9.10 -3.52 9.15
N THR A 94 -9.65 -2.30 9.17
CA THR A 94 -8.95 -1.09 9.60
C THR A 94 -8.40 -1.23 11.02
N ASP A 95 -9.10 -1.93 11.92
CA ASP A 95 -8.60 -2.16 13.27
C ASP A 95 -7.40 -3.10 13.28
N LYS A 96 -7.38 -4.12 12.42
CA LYS A 96 -6.19 -4.95 12.21
C LYS A 96 -5.04 -4.15 11.58
N ILE A 97 -5.31 -3.30 10.58
CA ILE A 97 -4.28 -2.45 9.97
C ILE A 97 -3.66 -1.51 11.00
N LYS A 98 -4.44 -0.95 11.93
CA LYS A 98 -3.90 -0.13 13.04
C LYS A 98 -2.98 -0.93 13.96
N GLU A 99 -3.36 -2.15 14.35
CA GLU A 99 -2.49 -2.99 15.20
C GLU A 99 -1.21 -3.40 14.47
N VAL A 100 -1.30 -3.72 13.18
CA VAL A 100 -0.13 -3.96 12.31
C VAL A 100 0.78 -2.73 12.30
N ASN A 101 0.23 -1.53 12.10
CA ASN A 101 1.01 -0.30 12.08
C ASN A 101 1.73 -0.02 13.40
N LYS A 102 1.14 -0.35 14.56
CA LYS A 102 1.83 -0.24 15.86
C LYS A 102 3.05 -1.15 15.98
N ILE A 103 3.05 -2.28 15.27
CA ILE A 103 4.19 -3.20 15.22
C ILE A 103 5.23 -2.67 14.25
N LEU A 104 4.84 -2.40 12.99
CA LEU A 104 5.74 -1.94 11.93
C LEU A 104 6.43 -0.61 12.26
N GLU A 105 5.77 0.28 13.01
CA GLU A 105 6.33 1.58 13.41
C GLU A 105 7.61 1.42 14.23
N LYS A 106 7.75 0.33 15.01
CA LYS A 106 8.96 0.03 15.79
C LYS A 106 10.19 -0.17 14.90
N ALA A 107 9.99 -0.68 13.68
CA ALA A 107 11.01 -0.86 12.66
C ALA A 107 11.16 0.36 11.72
N GLY A 108 10.30 1.38 11.86
CA GLY A 108 10.30 2.56 10.99
C GLY A 108 9.51 2.39 9.69
N TYR A 109 8.59 1.43 9.65
CA TYR A 109 7.74 1.12 8.49
C TYR A 109 6.25 1.28 8.81
N GLY A 110 5.44 1.32 7.77
CA GLY A 110 4.00 1.38 7.86
C GLY A 110 3.32 0.62 6.73
N LEU A 111 2.13 0.12 7.01
CA LEU A 111 1.17 -0.43 6.07
C LEU A 111 0.20 0.69 5.66
N PHE A 112 0.27 1.07 4.40
CA PHE A 112 -0.49 2.14 3.78
C PHE A 112 -1.58 1.56 2.88
N CYS A 113 -2.68 2.30 2.72
CA CYS A 113 -3.75 1.96 1.78
C CYS A 113 -3.66 2.86 0.56
N PHE A 114 -3.51 2.26 -0.62
CA PHE A 114 -3.56 2.93 -1.91
C PHE A 114 -5.03 3.13 -2.34
N PRO A 115 -5.41 4.33 -2.79
CA PRO A 115 -6.81 4.63 -3.13
C PRO A 115 -7.20 4.03 -4.49
N THR A 116 -8.31 3.32 -4.54
CA THR A 116 -8.69 2.49 -5.71
C THR A 116 -10.14 2.65 -6.18
N GLY A 117 -10.97 3.36 -5.42
CA GLY A 117 -12.41 3.47 -5.69
C GLY A 117 -13.15 2.12 -5.72
N SER A 118 -12.54 1.05 -5.21
CA SER A 118 -13.08 -0.31 -5.19
C SER A 118 -13.53 -0.71 -3.78
N ASP A 119 -14.15 -1.90 -3.67
CA ASP A 119 -14.54 -2.51 -2.40
C ASP A 119 -13.37 -3.30 -1.73
N PHE A 120 -12.12 -3.02 -2.12
CA PHE A 120 -10.92 -3.71 -1.63
C PHE A 120 -9.88 -2.71 -1.11
N TYR A 121 -9.17 -3.13 -0.07
CA TYR A 121 -7.97 -2.46 0.41
C TYR A 121 -6.78 -2.89 -0.44
N GLU A 122 -6.04 -1.92 -0.96
CA GLU A 122 -4.79 -2.18 -1.68
C GLU A 122 -3.63 -1.69 -0.82
N LEU A 123 -3.03 -2.64 -0.12
CA LEU A 123 -2.11 -2.37 0.97
C LEU A 123 -0.67 -2.47 0.49
N PHE A 124 0.18 -1.55 0.96
CA PHE A 124 1.61 -1.60 0.69
C PHE A 124 2.46 -1.19 1.88
N ILE A 125 3.64 -1.78 2.00
CA ILE A 125 4.62 -1.42 3.03
C ILE A 125 5.57 -0.35 2.50
N ALA A 126 5.73 0.73 3.25
CA ALA A 126 6.72 1.75 2.97
C ALA A 126 7.36 2.28 4.28
N LYS A 127 8.48 2.98 4.15
CA LYS A 127 9.15 3.60 5.29
C LYS A 127 8.39 4.82 5.79
N LEU A 128 8.33 4.97 7.11
CA LEU A 128 7.67 6.11 7.74
C LEU A 128 8.40 7.45 7.50
N GLU A 129 9.67 7.42 7.08
CA GLU A 129 10.39 8.64 6.66
C GLU A 129 9.77 9.31 5.42
N ASP A 130 9.05 8.54 4.60
CA ASP A 130 8.34 9.04 3.42
C ASP A 130 6.84 9.28 3.65
N LYS A 131 6.34 9.05 4.88
CA LYS A 131 4.92 9.16 5.23
C LYS A 131 4.30 10.50 4.82
N GLU A 132 4.95 11.62 5.15
CA GLU A 132 4.39 12.94 4.82
C GLU A 132 4.19 13.09 3.31
N LYS A 133 5.13 12.60 2.49
CA LYS A 133 5.04 12.67 1.03
C LYS A 133 3.91 11.79 0.49
N LEU A 134 3.77 10.59 1.03
CA LEU A 134 2.74 9.64 0.60
C LEU A 134 1.33 10.18 0.86
N LEU A 135 1.12 10.86 1.99
CA LEU A 135 -0.23 11.31 2.41
C LEU A 135 -0.66 12.66 1.81
N GLU A 136 0.25 13.44 1.22
CA GLU A 136 -0.05 14.80 0.73
C GLU A 136 -0.65 14.85 -0.68
N GLU A 137 -0.36 13.87 -1.53
CA GLU A 137 -0.74 13.93 -2.94
C GLU A 137 -2.07 13.22 -3.19
N LYS A 138 -2.92 13.90 -3.99
CA LYS A 138 -4.18 13.33 -4.46
C LYS A 138 -3.86 12.35 -5.59
N ILE A 139 -4.20 11.09 -5.40
CA ILE A 139 -3.93 10.02 -6.36
C ILE A 139 -5.09 9.83 -7.33
N VAL A 140 -6.32 9.78 -6.80
CA VAL A 140 -7.53 9.57 -7.59
C VAL A 140 -8.26 10.90 -7.80
N ASP A 141 -8.61 11.19 -9.05
CA ASP A 141 -9.40 12.36 -9.43
C ASP A 141 -10.83 11.97 -9.78
N ASP A 142 -11.54 11.41 -8.78
CA ASP A 142 -12.96 11.09 -8.85
C ASP A 142 -13.74 11.97 -7.88
N GLU A 143 -14.65 12.81 -8.39
CA GLU A 143 -15.45 13.71 -7.57
C GLU A 143 -16.54 13.00 -6.75
N GLU A 144 -16.87 11.75 -7.07
CA GLU A 144 -17.89 10.94 -6.37
C GLU A 144 -17.35 10.30 -5.08
N LEU A 145 -16.03 10.05 -5.01
CA LEU A 145 -15.38 9.49 -3.82
C LEU A 145 -15.27 10.53 -2.70
N PRO A 146 -15.43 10.15 -1.41
CA PRO A 146 -15.05 10.99 -0.28
C PRO A 146 -13.63 11.52 -0.44
N LEU A 147 -13.39 12.77 0.00
CA LEU A 147 -12.09 13.42 -0.21
C LEU A 147 -10.93 12.60 0.34
N GLU A 148 -11.13 11.94 1.48
CA GLU A 148 -10.11 11.13 2.15
C GLU A 148 -9.75 9.88 1.33
N GLU A 149 -10.70 9.28 0.61
CA GLU A 149 -10.52 8.08 -0.23
C GLU A 149 -9.80 8.38 -1.55
N ARG A 150 -9.45 9.64 -1.81
CA ARG A 150 -8.68 10.06 -2.99
C ARG A 150 -7.18 10.13 -2.74
N TYR A 151 -6.75 9.95 -1.49
CA TYR A 151 -5.37 10.03 -1.04
C TYR A 151 -4.94 8.68 -0.48
N ILE A 152 -3.63 8.43 -0.47
CA ILE A 152 -3.08 7.31 0.30
C ILE A 152 -3.43 7.52 1.78
N GLN A 153 -3.84 6.45 2.45
CA GLN A 153 -4.21 6.48 3.86
C GLN A 153 -3.21 5.72 4.73
N TYR A 154 -3.04 6.21 5.97
CA TYR A 154 -2.27 5.55 7.02
C TYR A 154 -3.09 5.56 8.30
N TYR A 155 -3.54 4.39 8.74
CA TYR A 155 -4.40 4.24 9.92
C TYR A 155 -3.57 4.07 11.19
N VAL A 156 -3.97 4.78 12.26
CA VAL A 156 -3.32 4.79 13.58
C VAL A 156 -4.34 4.64 14.70
#